data_AF-A0A8T8LMU9-F1
#
_entry.id   AF-A0A8T8LMU9-F1
#
_cell.length_a   1.000
_cell.length_b   1.000
_cell.length_c   1.000
_cell.angle_alpha   90.00
_cell.angle_beta   90.00
_cell.angle_gamma   90.00
#
_symmetry.space_group_name_H-M   'P 1'
#
loop_
_entity.id
_entity.type
_entity.pdbx_description
1 polymer ?
#
loop_
_entity_poly.entity_id
_entity_poly.type
_entity_poly.pdbx_seq_one_letter_code
_entity_poly.pdbx_strand_id
1 'polypeptide(L)'
;MAKPEPAEVMRLVEVFPGPSPEAGDSDGGETTEAAEAARIDNLLDGAYGALTRDWYPELRRRAAAHADGDCLRERVLEHVEAVPSFRLSDGPTPLKERREALAEAAALRDEVREIAEWYGTLRSRLGGDRASLTRGERLLHDLGYALAHVLFLGASSPSAVVRRLRLAYRTVGVRIDETASAGGIEETRFTCPYRNVAAGTCGKRWVCHEKLDRVDDGYVTYLAERGIAYQRPRGCEGSERCQSTVARDGPERWWPKTPPAAVGADP
;
A
#
# COMPACT_ATOMS: atom_id res chain seq x y z
N MET A 1 17.63 -12.65 -7.79
CA MET A 1 16.51 -12.43 -6.86
C MET A 1 15.85 -11.11 -7.20
N ALA A 2 14.55 -10.96 -6.95
CA ALA A 2 13.89 -9.67 -7.09
C ALA A 2 14.43 -8.77 -5.97
N LYS A 3 14.92 -7.58 -6.32
CA LYS A 3 15.32 -6.59 -5.31
C LYS A 3 14.07 -5.93 -4.72
N PRO A 4 14.11 -5.49 -3.46
CA PRO A 4 15.25 -5.49 -2.53
C PRO A 4 15.54 -6.87 -1.93
N GLU A 5 16.80 -7.09 -1.55
CA GLU A 5 17.19 -8.29 -0.80
C GLU A 5 16.47 -8.32 0.56
N PRO A 6 16.07 -9.48 1.10
CA PRO A 6 15.30 -9.54 2.35
C PRO A 6 15.98 -8.83 3.53
N ALA A 7 17.31 -8.91 3.62
CA ALA A 7 18.08 -8.19 4.63
C ALA A 7 18.06 -6.65 4.46
N GLU A 8 17.90 -6.15 3.23
CA GLU A 8 17.71 -4.71 2.97
C GLU A 8 16.34 -4.25 3.45
N VAL A 9 15.29 -5.05 3.24
CA VAL A 9 13.95 -4.78 3.77
C VAL A 9 14.00 -4.69 5.30
N MET A 10 14.64 -5.67 5.94
CA MET A 10 14.74 -5.69 7.40
C MET A 10 15.49 -4.47 7.94
N ARG A 11 16.62 -4.10 7.32
CA ARG A 11 17.34 -2.88 7.71
C ARG A 11 16.48 -1.63 7.58
N LEU A 12 15.70 -1.49 6.50
CA LEU A 12 14.79 -0.34 6.36
C LEU A 12 13.72 -0.32 7.45
N VAL A 13 13.18 -1.48 7.82
CA VAL A 13 12.16 -1.59 8.87
C VAL A 13 12.72 -1.24 10.25
N GLU A 14 13.95 -1.65 10.57
CA GLU A 14 14.57 -1.38 11.88
C GLU A 14 14.92 0.09 12.12
N VAL A 15 15.04 0.93 11.07
CA VAL A 15 15.25 2.39 11.23
C VAL A 15 13.90 3.14 11.29
N PHE A 16 12.89 2.55 11.92
CA PHE A 16 11.61 3.21 12.12
C PHE A 16 11.78 4.40 13.07
N PRO A 17 11.37 5.63 12.67
CA PRO A 17 11.63 6.84 13.45
C PRO A 17 10.62 7.07 14.60
N GLY A 18 9.60 6.23 14.75
CA GLY A 18 8.64 6.39 15.85
C GLY A 18 9.18 5.91 17.20
N PRO A 19 8.45 6.19 18.30
CA PRO A 19 8.86 5.83 19.65
C PRO A 19 9.13 4.33 19.75
N SER A 20 10.35 3.97 20.17
CA SER A 20 10.72 2.57 20.35
C SER A 20 10.06 2.02 21.62
N PRO A 21 9.41 0.85 21.57
CA PRO A 21 8.83 0.24 22.76
C PRO A 21 9.86 -0.15 23.83
N GLU A 22 11.16 -0.13 23.51
CA GLU A 22 12.28 -0.42 24.41
C GLU A 22 12.90 0.84 25.04
N ALA A 23 12.45 2.04 24.65
CA ALA A 23 12.88 3.30 25.27
C ALA A 23 12.01 3.60 26.51
N GLY A 24 12.09 2.72 27.51
CA GLY A 24 11.52 2.93 28.84
C GLY A 24 12.63 3.16 29.86
N ASP A 25 12.39 4.07 30.79
CA ASP A 25 13.23 4.47 31.93
C ASP A 25 14.27 5.56 31.64
N SER A 26 13.78 6.80 31.48
CA SER A 26 14.52 7.98 31.93
C SER A 26 13.56 8.89 32.70
N ASP A 27 13.65 8.73 34.02
CA ASP A 27 12.81 9.28 35.08
C ASP A 27 12.76 10.83 35.02
N GLY A 28 11.60 11.37 34.63
CA GLY A 28 11.29 12.82 34.69
C GLY A 28 10.58 13.44 33.48
N GLY A 29 10.64 12.82 32.28
CA GLY A 29 10.06 13.36 31.03
C GLY A 29 8.78 12.68 30.53
N GLU A 30 8.48 11.47 31.01
CA GLU A 30 7.42 10.58 30.49
C GLU A 30 6.02 11.20 30.45
N THR A 31 5.69 12.07 31.42
CA THR A 31 4.35 12.69 31.49
C THR A 31 4.11 13.71 30.38
N THR A 32 5.17 14.41 29.92
CA THR A 32 5.05 15.38 28.82
C THR A 32 5.05 14.67 27.48
N GLU A 33 5.88 13.65 27.31
CA GLU A 33 5.94 12.87 26.08
C GLU A 33 4.66 12.07 25.82
N ALA A 34 4.10 11.43 26.86
CA ALA A 34 2.83 10.71 26.74
C ALA A 34 1.66 11.67 26.44
N ALA A 35 1.67 12.87 27.02
CA ALA A 35 0.66 13.89 26.74
C ALA A 35 0.77 14.44 25.30
N GLU A 36 1.98 14.66 24.80
CA GLU A 36 2.23 15.04 23.41
C GLU A 36 1.80 13.96 22.43
N ALA A 37 2.16 12.69 22.69
CA ALA A 37 1.76 11.56 21.86
C ALA A 37 0.23 11.41 21.82
N ALA A 38 -0.46 11.57 22.96
CA ALA A 38 -1.93 11.58 23.01
C ALA A 38 -2.53 12.76 22.24
N ARG A 39 -1.91 13.95 22.30
CA ARG A 39 -2.34 15.12 21.53
C ARG A 39 -2.16 14.91 20.03
N ILE A 40 -1.03 14.37 19.59
CA ILE A 40 -0.77 14.01 18.19
C ILE A 40 -1.81 12.98 17.72
N ASP A 41 -2.09 11.96 18.53
CA ASP A 41 -3.06 10.93 18.18
C ASP A 41 -4.47 11.51 18.02
N ASN A 42 -4.86 12.44 18.90
CA ASN A 42 -6.13 13.17 18.77
C ASN A 42 -6.19 14.03 17.49
N LEU A 43 -5.08 14.68 17.11
CA LEU A 43 -5.02 15.47 15.88
C LEU A 43 -5.09 14.59 14.61
N LEU A 44 -4.57 13.36 14.68
CA LEU A 44 -4.48 12.44 13.55
C LEU A 44 -5.53 11.31 13.60
N ASP A 45 -6.65 11.52 14.27
CA ASP A 45 -7.77 10.57 14.40
C ASP A 45 -7.34 9.14 14.83
N GLY A 46 -6.36 9.02 15.73
CA GLY A 46 -5.87 7.72 16.21
C GLY A 46 -4.84 7.05 15.29
N ALA A 47 -4.52 7.64 14.13
CA ALA A 47 -3.64 7.02 13.15
C ALA A 47 -2.19 6.88 13.65
N TYR A 48 -1.70 7.83 14.44
CA TYR A 48 -0.33 7.83 14.97
C TYR A 48 -0.11 6.69 15.97
N GLY A 49 -1.03 6.55 16.92
CA GLY A 49 -1.03 5.52 17.92
C GLY A 49 -1.25 4.13 17.34
N ALA A 50 -2.16 3.98 16.37
CA ALA A 50 -2.36 2.71 15.67
C ALA A 50 -1.12 2.30 14.85
N LEU A 51 -0.44 3.27 14.23
CA LEU A 51 0.78 3.02 13.48
C LEU A 51 1.91 2.50 14.37
N THR A 52 2.12 3.16 15.52
CA THR A 52 3.23 2.85 16.44
C THR A 52 2.97 1.60 17.28
N ARG A 53 1.75 1.43 17.82
CA ARG A 53 1.43 0.33 18.75
C ARG A 53 1.11 -0.99 18.06
N ASP A 54 0.45 -0.94 16.91
CA ASP A 54 -0.13 -2.15 16.30
C ASP A 54 0.52 -2.46 14.94
N TRP A 55 0.56 -1.48 14.04
CA TRP A 55 0.99 -1.72 12.66
C TRP A 55 2.50 -1.95 12.53
N TYR A 56 3.34 -1.15 13.18
CA TYR A 56 4.80 -1.27 13.08
C TYR A 56 5.34 -2.58 13.68
N PRO A 57 4.91 -3.03 14.87
CA PRO A 57 5.32 -4.33 15.39
C PRO A 57 4.97 -5.50 14.47
N GLU A 58 3.80 -5.45 13.82
CA GLU A 58 3.42 -6.46 12.82
C GLU A 58 4.27 -6.36 11.55
N LEU A 59 4.60 -5.15 11.09
CA LEU A 59 5.53 -4.96 9.98
C LEU A 59 6.89 -5.60 10.28
N ARG A 60 7.44 -5.37 11.49
CA ARG A 60 8.70 -5.95 11.94
C ARG A 60 8.65 -7.48 11.94
N ARG A 61 7.57 -8.06 12.47
CA ARG A 61 7.36 -9.53 12.45
C ARG A 61 7.34 -10.08 11.02
N ARG A 62 6.60 -9.45 10.10
CA ARG A 62 6.51 -9.88 8.71
C ARG A 62 7.82 -9.73 7.95
N ALA A 63 8.57 -8.65 8.21
CA ALA A 63 9.89 -8.41 7.62
C ALA A 63 10.92 -9.44 8.09
N ALA A 64 10.92 -9.80 9.37
CA ALA A 64 11.75 -10.88 9.91
C ALA A 64 11.41 -12.23 9.27
N ALA A 65 10.11 -12.60 9.23
CA ALA A 65 9.68 -13.82 8.56
C ALA A 65 10.02 -13.83 7.05
N HIS A 66 10.05 -12.66 6.39
CA HIS A 66 10.50 -12.56 5.01
C HIS A 66 12.01 -12.77 4.87
N ALA A 67 12.80 -12.24 5.81
CA ALA A 67 14.24 -12.46 5.88
C ALA A 67 14.59 -13.95 6.08
N ASP A 68 13.78 -14.66 6.86
CA ASP A 68 13.93 -16.10 7.11
C ASP A 68 13.40 -16.98 5.95
N GLY A 69 12.72 -16.38 4.96
CA GLY A 69 12.14 -17.10 3.82
C GLY A 69 10.75 -17.70 4.08
N ASP A 70 10.18 -17.48 5.26
CA ASP A 70 8.86 -17.97 5.68
C ASP A 70 7.70 -17.08 5.19
N CYS A 71 8.01 -15.90 4.68
CA CYS A 71 7.04 -14.92 4.21
C CYS A 71 7.40 -14.40 2.81
N LEU A 72 6.41 -14.28 1.93
CA LEU A 72 6.59 -13.66 0.61
C LEU A 72 6.76 -12.15 0.76
N ARG A 73 7.57 -11.56 -0.12
CA ARG A 73 7.80 -10.11 -0.18
C ARG A 73 6.48 -9.35 -0.29
N GLU A 74 5.53 -9.86 -1.06
CA GLU A 74 4.23 -9.21 -1.27
C GLU A 74 3.34 -9.22 -0.04
N ARG A 75 3.55 -10.12 0.93
CA ARG A 75 2.84 -10.03 2.21
C ARG A 75 3.35 -8.88 3.08
N VAL A 76 4.64 -8.56 2.95
CA VAL A 76 5.22 -7.36 3.58
C VAL A 76 4.66 -6.12 2.88
N LEU A 77 4.65 -6.09 1.55
CA LEU A 77 4.10 -4.97 0.78
C LEU A 77 2.59 -4.76 1.04
N GLU A 78 1.80 -5.83 1.09
CA GLU A 78 0.36 -5.77 1.42
C GLU A 78 0.14 -5.12 2.79
N HIS A 79 0.95 -5.46 3.80
CA HIS A 79 0.90 -4.82 5.12
C HIS A 79 1.29 -3.34 5.05
N VAL A 80 2.30 -3.00 4.24
CA VAL A 80 2.74 -1.61 4.03
C VAL A 80 1.68 -0.78 3.33
N GLU A 81 0.93 -1.36 2.40
CA GLU A 81 -0.18 -0.69 1.72
C GLU A 81 -1.40 -0.50 2.63
N ALA A 82 -1.56 -1.36 3.64
CA ALA A 82 -2.62 -1.32 4.65
C ALA A 82 -2.31 -0.43 5.88
N VAL A 83 -1.33 0.48 5.76
CA VAL A 83 -0.97 1.42 6.83
C VAL A 83 -2.17 2.23 7.31
N PRO A 84 -2.37 2.40 8.63
CA PRO A 84 -3.30 3.39 9.16
C PRO A 84 -3.01 4.76 8.56
N SER A 85 -4.03 5.46 8.10
CA SER A 85 -3.82 6.70 7.35
C SER A 85 -4.85 7.78 7.67
N PHE A 86 -4.39 9.02 7.69
CA PHE A 86 -5.18 10.20 7.99
C PHE A 86 -5.47 10.98 6.71
N ARG A 87 -6.76 11.19 6.41
CA ARG A 87 -7.23 11.80 5.15
C ARG A 87 -6.89 13.28 5.05
N LEU A 88 -6.46 13.76 3.90
CA LEU A 88 -6.10 15.17 3.66
C LEU A 88 -6.87 15.82 2.48
N SER A 89 -7.50 15.01 1.62
CA SER A 89 -8.36 15.49 0.53
C SER A 89 -9.42 14.47 0.13
N ASP A 90 -10.49 14.99 -0.49
CA ASP A 90 -11.53 14.26 -1.22
C ASP A 90 -11.29 14.47 -2.72
N GLY A 91 -10.43 13.64 -3.29
CA GLY A 91 -9.88 13.78 -4.64
C GLY A 91 -9.20 15.15 -4.82
N PRO A 92 -9.66 15.99 -5.76
CA PRO A 92 -9.10 17.32 -5.96
C PRO A 92 -9.47 18.32 -4.84
N THR A 93 -10.40 17.99 -3.95
CA THR A 93 -10.89 18.91 -2.92
C THR A 93 -10.04 18.80 -1.65
N PRO A 94 -9.27 19.83 -1.25
CA PRO A 94 -8.47 19.77 -0.03
C PRO A 94 -9.32 19.87 1.24
N LEU A 95 -9.03 19.03 2.24
CA LEU A 95 -9.63 19.11 3.57
C LEU A 95 -8.76 20.00 4.46
N LYS A 96 -9.03 21.32 4.43
CA LYS A 96 -8.17 22.34 5.07
C LYS A 96 -7.89 22.07 6.56
N GLU A 97 -8.93 21.83 7.34
CA GLU A 97 -8.81 21.57 8.78
C GLU A 97 -7.91 20.35 9.07
N ARG A 98 -8.04 19.28 8.28
CA ARG A 98 -7.19 18.10 8.41
C ARG A 98 -5.73 18.39 8.06
N ARG A 99 -5.50 19.19 7.02
CA ARG A 99 -4.14 19.62 6.63
C ARG A 99 -3.49 20.47 7.72
N GLU A 100 -4.25 21.35 8.34
CA GLU A 100 -3.82 22.16 9.49
C GLU A 100 -3.51 21.28 10.71
N ALA A 101 -4.37 20.30 11.01
CA ALA A 101 -4.14 19.34 12.09
C ALA A 101 -2.85 18.51 11.89
N LEU A 102 -2.56 18.09 10.65
CA LEU A 102 -1.29 17.42 10.34
C LEU A 102 -0.08 18.34 10.50
N ALA A 103 -0.21 19.61 10.09
CA ALA A 103 0.86 20.59 10.27
C ALA A 103 1.12 20.87 11.76
N GLU A 104 0.06 20.97 12.57
CA GLU A 104 0.16 21.10 14.03
C GLU A 104 0.83 19.87 14.64
N ALA A 105 0.42 18.65 14.26
CA ALA A 105 1.04 17.41 14.72
C ALA A 105 2.54 17.34 14.38
N ALA A 106 2.91 17.73 13.16
CA ALA A 106 4.31 17.77 12.72
C ALA A 106 5.15 18.87 13.39
N ALA A 107 4.51 19.95 13.87
CA ALA A 107 5.16 20.98 14.66
C ALA A 107 5.39 20.56 16.12
N LEU A 108 4.58 19.61 16.63
CA LEU A 108 4.76 19.05 17.96
C LEU A 108 5.94 18.06 18.00
N ARG A 109 6.10 17.23 16.96
CA ARG A 109 7.21 16.26 16.87
C ARG A 109 7.69 16.07 15.44
N ASP A 110 9.01 16.18 15.24
CA ASP A 110 9.68 15.90 13.96
C ASP A 110 9.43 14.46 13.48
N GLU A 111 9.23 13.51 14.41
CA GLU A 111 8.91 12.10 14.15
C GLU A 111 7.72 11.93 13.18
N VAL A 112 6.71 12.79 13.25
CA VAL A 112 5.52 12.71 12.36
C VAL A 112 5.91 12.93 10.89
N ARG A 113 6.86 13.83 10.63
CA ARG A 113 7.42 14.06 9.29
C ARG A 113 8.33 12.90 8.90
N GLU A 114 9.22 12.48 9.79
CA GLU A 114 10.18 11.40 9.54
C GLU A 114 9.48 10.07 9.21
N ILE A 115 8.36 9.75 9.87
CA ILE A 115 7.54 8.57 9.57
C ILE A 115 7.04 8.60 8.13
N ALA A 116 6.59 9.76 7.62
CA ALA A 116 6.09 9.87 6.26
C ALA A 116 7.20 9.68 5.22
N GLU A 117 8.39 10.24 5.47
CA GLU A 117 9.56 10.10 4.60
C GLU A 117 10.11 8.67 4.61
N TRP A 118 10.23 8.08 5.80
CA TRP A 118 10.59 6.68 5.99
C TRP A 118 9.59 5.75 5.29
N TYR A 119 8.29 5.99 5.46
CA TYR A 119 7.24 5.19 4.83
C TYR A 119 7.31 5.28 3.30
N GLY A 120 7.49 6.49 2.75
CA GLY A 120 7.68 6.69 1.31
C GLY A 120 8.87 5.90 0.78
N THR A 121 9.99 5.91 1.51
CA THR A 121 11.18 5.14 1.17
C THR A 121 10.92 3.64 1.21
N LEU A 122 10.35 3.13 2.30
CA LEU A 122 10.00 1.72 2.47
C LEU A 122 9.07 1.25 1.36
N ARG A 123 7.99 2.00 1.09
CA ARG A 123 7.00 1.68 0.06
C ARG A 123 7.61 1.69 -1.34
N SER A 124 8.44 2.68 -1.67
CA SER A 124 9.14 2.75 -2.96
C SER A 124 10.05 1.54 -3.15
N ARG A 125 10.83 1.18 -2.12
CA ARG A 125 11.73 0.03 -2.15
C ARG A 125 10.99 -1.29 -2.29
N LEU A 126 9.91 -1.49 -1.54
CA LEU A 126 9.09 -2.71 -1.61
C LEU A 126 8.23 -2.79 -2.87
N GLY A 127 7.72 -1.66 -3.37
CA GLY A 127 7.03 -1.60 -4.66
C GLY A 127 7.95 -2.06 -5.80
N GLY A 128 9.22 -1.65 -5.73
CA GLY A 128 10.26 -2.00 -6.68
C GLY A 128 10.11 -1.21 -7.98
N ASP A 129 11.19 -0.55 -8.42
CA ASP A 129 11.24 0.00 -9.76
C ASP A 129 11.28 -1.12 -10.79
N ARG A 130 10.79 -0.89 -12.01
CA ARG A 130 10.92 -1.86 -13.12
C ARG A 130 12.38 -2.36 -13.31
N ALA A 131 13.35 -1.52 -12.99
CA ALA A 131 14.78 -1.85 -13.01
C ALA A 131 15.19 -2.90 -11.95
N SER A 132 14.47 -2.99 -10.83
CA SER A 132 14.75 -3.90 -9.70
C SER A 132 14.16 -5.31 -9.89
N LEU A 133 13.26 -5.49 -10.87
CA LEU A 133 12.64 -6.76 -11.22
C LEU A 133 13.65 -7.75 -11.85
N THR A 134 13.39 -9.05 -11.75
CA THR A 134 14.12 -10.05 -12.56
C THR A 134 13.74 -9.93 -14.04
N ARG A 135 14.50 -10.56 -14.95
CA ARG A 135 14.15 -10.57 -16.40
C ARG A 135 12.75 -11.14 -16.66
N GLY A 136 12.39 -12.21 -15.96
CA GLY A 136 11.07 -12.83 -16.09
C GLY A 136 9.95 -11.94 -15.56
N GLU A 137 10.15 -11.28 -14.42
CA GLU A 137 9.17 -10.35 -13.86
C GLU A 137 9.00 -9.09 -14.72
N ARG A 138 10.08 -8.58 -15.32
CA ARG A 138 9.99 -7.52 -16.33
C ARG A 138 9.16 -7.95 -17.54
N LEU A 139 9.36 -9.17 -18.02
CA LEU A 139 8.56 -9.69 -19.13
C LEU A 139 7.07 -9.81 -18.76
N LEU A 140 6.76 -10.26 -17.55
CA LEU A 140 5.37 -10.31 -17.06
C LEU A 140 4.75 -8.91 -16.93
N HIS A 141 5.52 -7.94 -16.42
CA HIS A 141 5.13 -6.53 -16.37
C HIS A 141 4.85 -5.97 -17.77
N ASP A 142 5.76 -6.19 -18.72
CA ASP A 142 5.63 -5.72 -20.10
C ASP A 142 4.46 -6.37 -20.83
N LEU A 143 4.23 -7.66 -20.58
CA LEU A 143 3.05 -8.37 -21.06
C LEU A 143 1.78 -7.75 -20.48
N GLY A 144 1.75 -7.48 -19.17
CA GLY A 144 0.63 -6.79 -18.52
C GLY A 144 0.36 -5.43 -19.14
N TYR A 145 1.39 -4.61 -19.32
CA TYR A 145 1.26 -3.30 -19.94
C TYR A 145 0.71 -3.39 -21.38
N ALA A 146 1.22 -4.32 -22.18
CA ALA A 146 0.73 -4.55 -23.54
C ALA A 146 -0.74 -5.04 -23.57
N LEU A 147 -1.10 -5.97 -22.67
CA LEU A 147 -2.47 -6.44 -22.53
C LEU A 147 -3.42 -5.33 -22.08
N ALA A 148 -2.98 -4.46 -21.15
CA ALA A 148 -3.75 -3.29 -20.72
C ALA A 148 -4.04 -2.34 -21.88
N HIS A 149 -3.10 -2.16 -22.81
CA HIS A 149 -3.32 -1.35 -24.01
C HIS A 149 -4.50 -1.84 -24.84
N VAL A 150 -4.60 -3.16 -25.02
CA VAL A 150 -5.72 -3.78 -25.76
C VAL A 150 -6.99 -3.77 -24.92
N LEU A 151 -6.90 -4.21 -23.67
CA LEU A 151 -8.05 -4.38 -22.77
C LEU A 151 -8.74 -3.05 -22.47
N PHE A 152 -7.98 -1.97 -22.24
CA PHE A 152 -8.50 -0.67 -21.82
C PHE A 152 -8.52 0.37 -22.94
N LEU A 153 -8.39 -0.04 -24.21
CA LEU A 153 -8.48 0.87 -25.35
C LEU A 153 -9.80 1.68 -25.34
N GLY A 154 -9.71 3.00 -25.18
CA GLY A 154 -10.88 3.89 -25.10
C GLY A 154 -11.66 3.81 -23.78
N ALA A 155 -11.12 3.19 -22.72
CA ALA A 155 -11.68 3.28 -21.37
C ALA A 155 -11.07 4.50 -20.66
N SER A 156 -11.89 5.51 -20.35
CA SER A 156 -11.47 6.77 -19.72
C SER A 156 -12.13 7.04 -18.37
N SER A 157 -12.94 6.11 -17.86
CA SER A 157 -13.59 6.18 -16.55
C SER A 157 -13.32 4.93 -15.71
N PRO A 158 -13.32 5.04 -14.37
CA PRO A 158 -13.19 3.88 -13.48
C PRO A 158 -14.20 2.77 -13.77
N SER A 159 -15.46 3.15 -14.00
CA SER A 159 -16.53 2.21 -14.33
C SER A 159 -16.31 1.47 -15.66
N ALA A 160 -15.73 2.14 -16.67
CA ALA A 160 -15.38 1.50 -17.93
C ALA A 160 -14.21 0.52 -17.77
N VAL A 161 -13.19 0.91 -16.99
CA VAL A 161 -12.03 0.06 -16.67
C VAL A 161 -12.48 -1.17 -15.90
N VAL A 162 -13.21 -0.99 -14.80
CA VAL A 162 -13.63 -2.12 -13.94
C VAL A 162 -14.52 -3.10 -14.70
N ARG A 163 -15.39 -2.63 -15.62
CA ARG A 163 -16.22 -3.52 -16.45
C ARG A 163 -15.37 -4.47 -17.29
N ARG A 164 -14.29 -3.97 -17.89
CA ARG A 164 -13.37 -4.76 -18.72
C ARG A 164 -12.44 -5.63 -17.88
N LEU A 165 -11.98 -5.12 -16.74
CA LEU A 165 -11.20 -5.88 -15.78
C LEU A 165 -12.00 -7.09 -15.24
N ARG A 166 -13.28 -6.89 -14.88
CA ARG A 166 -14.19 -7.96 -14.45
C ARG A 166 -14.41 -9.02 -15.54
N LEU A 167 -14.44 -8.62 -16.82
CA LEU A 167 -14.46 -9.56 -17.94
C LEU A 167 -13.16 -10.38 -18.01
N ALA A 168 -12.01 -9.72 -17.95
CA ALA A 168 -10.70 -10.38 -17.95
C ALA A 168 -10.57 -11.38 -16.78
N TYR A 169 -10.95 -10.97 -15.57
CA TYR A 169 -11.01 -11.85 -14.40
C TYR A 169 -11.86 -13.10 -14.67
N ARG A 170 -13.10 -12.94 -15.16
CA ARG A 170 -13.96 -14.09 -15.48
C ARG A 170 -13.36 -15.01 -16.53
N THR A 171 -12.68 -14.47 -17.55
CA THR A 171 -12.02 -15.30 -18.59
C THR A 171 -10.90 -16.16 -18.05
N VAL A 172 -10.25 -15.72 -16.96
CA VAL A 172 -9.20 -16.49 -16.28
C VAL A 172 -9.76 -17.31 -15.10
N GLY A 173 -11.08 -17.48 -15.01
CA GLY A 173 -11.72 -18.34 -14.00
C GLY A 173 -11.86 -17.72 -12.62
N VAL A 174 -11.64 -16.41 -12.46
CA VAL A 174 -11.94 -15.69 -11.23
C VAL A 174 -13.45 -15.56 -11.04
N ARG A 175 -13.94 -15.93 -9.85
CA ARG A 175 -15.35 -15.84 -9.48
C ARG A 175 -15.61 -14.52 -8.77
N ILE A 176 -16.34 -13.61 -9.40
CA ILE A 176 -16.72 -12.33 -8.79
C ILE A 176 -17.82 -12.58 -7.75
N ASP A 177 -17.57 -12.14 -6.52
CA ASP A 177 -18.46 -12.31 -5.38
C ASP A 177 -19.36 -11.09 -5.21
N GLU A 178 -18.76 -9.91 -5.11
CA GLU A 178 -19.45 -8.65 -4.79
C GLU A 178 -18.85 -7.50 -5.60
N THR A 179 -19.66 -6.49 -5.89
CA THR A 179 -19.23 -5.25 -6.54
C THR A 179 -19.86 -4.06 -5.82
N ALA A 180 -19.08 -3.01 -5.57
CA ALA A 180 -19.57 -1.77 -4.98
C ALA A 180 -19.07 -0.57 -5.77
N SER A 181 -19.84 0.51 -5.77
CA SER A 181 -19.45 1.81 -6.33
C SER A 181 -19.83 2.89 -5.33
N ALA A 182 -18.84 3.60 -4.80
CA ALA A 182 -19.03 4.65 -3.80
C ALA A 182 -17.94 5.72 -3.96
N GLY A 183 -18.31 7.00 -3.93
CA GLY A 183 -17.33 8.10 -3.97
C GLY A 183 -16.43 8.13 -5.20
N GLY A 184 -16.88 7.60 -6.35
CA GLY A 184 -16.05 7.50 -7.56
C GLY A 184 -15.03 6.36 -7.54
N ILE A 185 -15.08 5.50 -6.52
CA ILE A 185 -14.29 4.28 -6.38
C ILE A 185 -15.16 3.08 -6.77
N GLU A 186 -14.66 2.28 -7.70
CA GLU A 186 -15.23 1.02 -8.14
C GLU A 186 -14.49 -0.13 -7.44
N GLU A 187 -15.18 -0.85 -6.56
CA GLU A 187 -14.64 -2.01 -5.86
C GLU A 187 -15.13 -3.31 -6.50
N THR A 188 -14.26 -4.31 -6.55
CA THR A 188 -14.60 -5.68 -6.94
C THR A 188 -14.01 -6.65 -5.94
N ARG A 189 -14.87 -7.45 -5.31
CA ARG A 189 -14.46 -8.57 -4.46
C ARG A 189 -14.68 -9.88 -5.19
N PHE A 190 -13.72 -10.79 -5.09
CA PHE A 190 -13.74 -12.02 -5.87
C PHE A 190 -12.90 -13.13 -5.25
N THR A 191 -13.18 -14.36 -5.66
CA THR A 191 -12.42 -15.55 -5.28
C THR A 191 -11.48 -15.95 -6.40
N CYS A 192 -10.19 -16.02 -6.09
CA CYS A 192 -9.13 -16.34 -7.05
C CYS A 192 -8.84 -17.85 -7.06
N PRO A 193 -8.89 -18.54 -8.23
CA PRO A 193 -8.62 -19.98 -8.31
C PRO A 193 -7.14 -20.33 -8.11
N TYR A 194 -6.24 -19.33 -8.17
CA TYR A 194 -4.79 -19.53 -8.22
C TYR A 194 -4.12 -19.66 -6.85
N ARG A 195 -4.87 -19.48 -5.76
CA ARG A 195 -4.35 -19.47 -4.37
C ARG A 195 -3.49 -20.69 -4.04
N ASN A 196 -3.92 -21.86 -4.47
CA ASN A 196 -3.28 -23.14 -4.14
C ASN A 196 -2.39 -23.68 -5.27
N VAL A 197 -2.26 -22.96 -6.39
CA VAL A 197 -1.43 -23.39 -7.51
C VAL A 197 0.04 -23.36 -7.06
N ALA A 198 0.74 -24.48 -7.26
CA ALA A 198 2.11 -24.72 -6.80
C ALA A 198 2.33 -24.59 -5.27
N ALA A 199 1.26 -24.64 -4.46
CA ALA A 199 1.37 -24.44 -3.02
C ALA A 199 2.24 -25.50 -2.31
N GLY A 200 2.31 -26.71 -2.85
CA GLY A 200 3.17 -27.78 -2.34
C GLY A 200 4.66 -27.61 -2.60
N THR A 201 5.05 -26.67 -3.47
CA THR A 201 6.46 -26.48 -3.90
C THR A 201 6.98 -25.08 -3.58
N CYS A 202 6.16 -24.05 -3.78
CA CYS A 202 6.57 -22.64 -3.65
C CYS A 202 5.81 -21.90 -2.53
N GLY A 203 5.02 -22.61 -1.73
CA GLY A 203 4.13 -22.02 -0.74
C GLY A 203 2.82 -21.50 -1.34
N LYS A 204 1.82 -21.34 -0.47
CA LYS A 204 0.50 -20.82 -0.88
C LYS A 204 0.65 -19.42 -1.47
N ARG A 205 -0.14 -19.12 -2.49
CA ARG A 205 -0.28 -17.80 -3.14
C ARG A 205 0.94 -17.28 -3.90
N TRP A 206 2.02 -18.06 -4.00
CA TRP A 206 3.21 -17.63 -4.75
C TRP A 206 2.86 -17.28 -6.21
N VAL A 207 2.09 -18.11 -6.91
CA VAL A 207 1.71 -17.81 -8.31
C VAL A 207 0.90 -16.52 -8.40
N CYS A 208 -0.16 -16.36 -7.60
CA CYS A 208 -0.99 -15.17 -7.69
C CYS A 208 -0.28 -13.91 -7.20
N HIS A 209 0.36 -13.93 -6.04
CA HIS A 209 0.87 -12.71 -5.40
C HIS A 209 2.32 -12.38 -5.79
N GLU A 210 3.15 -13.33 -6.24
CA GLU A 210 4.52 -13.01 -6.67
C GLU A 210 4.63 -12.85 -8.19
N LYS A 211 3.86 -13.63 -8.96
CA LYS A 211 3.99 -13.69 -10.43
C LYS A 211 2.85 -13.00 -11.17
N LEU A 212 1.60 -13.34 -10.91
CA LEU A 212 0.47 -12.69 -11.59
C LEU A 212 0.34 -11.21 -11.20
N ASP A 213 0.69 -10.86 -9.96
CA ASP A 213 0.81 -9.47 -9.50
C ASP A 213 1.74 -8.62 -10.38
N ARG A 214 2.71 -9.21 -11.11
CA ARG A 214 3.58 -8.49 -12.05
C ARG A 214 2.86 -8.10 -13.33
N VAL A 215 1.92 -8.94 -13.78
CA VAL A 215 1.05 -8.60 -14.90
C VAL A 215 0.13 -7.45 -14.49
N ASP A 216 -0.43 -7.51 -13.28
CA ASP A 216 -1.25 -6.43 -12.74
C ASP A 216 -0.45 -5.13 -12.54
N ASP A 217 0.85 -5.20 -12.18
CA ASP A 217 1.74 -4.02 -12.14
C ASP A 217 1.84 -3.30 -13.50
N GLY A 218 1.78 -4.07 -14.59
CA GLY A 218 1.68 -3.53 -15.95
C GLY A 218 0.38 -2.75 -16.17
N TYR A 219 -0.74 -3.26 -15.63
CA TYR A 219 -2.05 -2.58 -15.68
C TYR A 219 -2.03 -1.30 -14.85
N VAL A 220 -1.46 -1.36 -13.63
CA VAL A 220 -1.28 -0.20 -12.75
C VAL A 220 -0.51 0.90 -13.48
N THR A 221 0.62 0.55 -14.10
CA THR A 221 1.45 1.51 -14.86
C THR A 221 0.64 2.15 -16.00
N TYR A 222 -0.01 1.34 -16.83
CA TYR A 222 -0.79 1.82 -17.98
C TYR A 222 -1.95 2.74 -17.58
N LEU A 223 -2.67 2.40 -16.51
CA LEU A 223 -3.84 3.15 -16.03
C LEU A 223 -3.43 4.45 -15.34
N ALA A 224 -2.32 4.44 -14.58
CA ALA A 224 -1.78 5.64 -13.95
C ALA A 224 -1.42 6.72 -14.98
N GLU A 225 -0.78 6.36 -16.10
CA GLU A 225 -0.50 7.28 -17.23
C GLU A 225 -1.76 7.96 -17.82
N ARG A 226 -2.94 7.42 -17.52
CA ARG A 226 -4.24 7.91 -18.01
C ARG A 226 -5.10 8.52 -16.91
N GLY A 227 -4.50 8.78 -15.75
CA GLY A 227 -5.19 9.36 -14.61
C GLY A 227 -6.26 8.42 -14.05
N ILE A 228 -5.96 7.12 -13.96
CA ILE A 228 -6.81 6.13 -13.30
C ILE A 228 -5.97 5.37 -12.27
N ALA A 229 -6.33 5.51 -10.99
CA ALA A 229 -5.72 4.77 -9.90
C ALA A 229 -6.32 3.36 -9.83
N TYR A 230 -5.52 2.35 -10.15
CA TYR A 230 -5.90 0.94 -9.99
C TYR A 230 -5.12 0.32 -8.85
N GLN A 231 -5.83 -0.23 -7.86
CA GLN A 231 -5.25 -1.10 -6.86
C GLN A 231 -5.45 -2.55 -7.28
N ARG A 232 -4.33 -3.21 -7.59
CA ARG A 232 -4.27 -4.65 -7.86
C ARG A 232 -4.80 -5.48 -6.68
N PRO A 233 -5.12 -6.76 -6.87
CA PRO A 233 -5.79 -7.58 -5.86
C PRO A 233 -5.05 -7.65 -4.51
N ARG A 234 -5.79 -7.46 -3.41
CA ARG A 234 -5.34 -7.54 -2.00
C ARG A 234 -6.37 -8.23 -1.10
N GLY A 235 -6.04 -8.45 0.17
CA GLY A 235 -6.99 -8.77 1.23
C GLY A 235 -7.32 -10.25 1.39
N CYS A 236 -6.55 -11.16 0.78
CA CYS A 236 -6.81 -12.60 0.92
C CYS A 236 -6.18 -13.22 2.17
N GLU A 237 -5.54 -12.43 3.03
CA GLU A 237 -5.05 -12.86 4.34
C GLU A 237 -6.24 -13.27 5.24
N GLY A 238 -6.28 -14.53 5.68
CA GLY A 238 -7.40 -15.07 6.48
C GLY A 238 -8.71 -15.35 5.73
N SER A 239 -8.86 -14.93 4.48
CA SER A 239 -10.06 -15.12 3.64
C SER A 239 -9.72 -15.80 2.30
N GLU A 240 -10.71 -16.36 1.60
CA GLU A 240 -10.57 -16.79 0.19
C GLU A 240 -10.85 -15.65 -0.81
N ARG A 241 -11.40 -14.55 -0.32
CA ARG A 241 -11.79 -13.39 -1.13
C ARG A 241 -10.63 -12.40 -1.24
N CYS A 242 -10.40 -11.91 -2.44
CA CYS A 242 -9.53 -10.78 -2.75
C CYS A 242 -10.40 -9.57 -3.11
N GLN A 243 -9.82 -8.37 -3.02
CA GLN A 243 -10.45 -7.12 -3.45
C GLN A 243 -9.51 -6.33 -4.35
N SER A 244 -10.06 -5.68 -5.37
CA SER A 244 -9.36 -4.69 -6.20
C SER A 244 -10.23 -3.45 -6.36
N THR A 245 -9.60 -2.28 -6.40
CA THR A 245 -10.30 -0.99 -6.54
C THR A 245 -9.81 -0.24 -7.77
N VAL A 246 -10.71 0.51 -8.41
CA VAL A 246 -10.39 1.42 -9.51
C VAL A 246 -11.03 2.77 -9.20
N ALA A 247 -10.26 3.84 -9.21
CA ALA A 247 -10.74 5.20 -9.01
C ALA A 247 -10.17 6.13 -10.08
N ARG A 248 -10.77 7.30 -10.26
CA ARG A 248 -10.16 8.35 -11.09
C ARG A 248 -8.97 8.88 -10.30
N ASP A 249 -7.83 9.02 -10.97
CA ASP A 249 -6.67 9.65 -10.38
C ASP A 249 -6.94 11.15 -10.23
N GLY A 250 -6.47 11.67 -9.11
CA GLY A 250 -6.85 12.93 -8.50
C GLY A 250 -6.49 12.75 -7.03
N PRO A 251 -5.49 13.47 -6.51
CA PRO A 251 -4.76 12.97 -5.37
C PRO A 251 -5.61 13.10 -4.12
N GLU A 252 -6.35 12.06 -3.78
CA GLU A 252 -6.65 11.80 -2.38
C GLU A 252 -5.29 11.68 -1.66
N ARG A 253 -4.98 12.70 -0.88
CA ARG A 253 -3.76 12.79 -0.09
C ARG A 253 -4.07 12.19 1.26
N TRP A 254 -3.14 11.40 1.78
CA TRP A 254 -3.28 10.74 3.06
C TRP A 254 -1.92 10.75 3.74
N TRP A 255 -1.82 11.12 5.00
CA TRP A 255 -0.63 10.82 5.79
C TRP A 255 -0.69 9.35 6.24
N PRO A 256 0.41 8.57 6.25
CA PRO A 256 1.80 8.96 6.00
C PRO A 256 2.23 8.92 4.52
N LYS A 257 1.34 8.57 3.59
CA LYS A 257 1.64 8.50 2.14
C LYS A 257 2.00 9.88 1.55
N THR A 258 1.56 10.95 2.18
CA THR A 258 1.84 12.34 1.84
C THR A 258 2.60 12.98 3.01
N PRO A 259 3.87 13.37 2.84
CA PRO A 259 4.61 14.05 3.89
C PRO A 259 4.03 15.44 4.15
N PRO A 260 4.06 15.95 5.40
CA PRO A 260 3.51 17.27 5.74
C PRO A 260 4.04 18.41 4.84
N ALA A 261 5.31 18.36 4.44
CA ALA A 261 5.90 19.36 3.53
C ALA A 261 5.26 19.38 2.12
N ALA A 262 4.67 18.27 1.66
CA ALA A 262 3.95 18.20 0.38
C ALA A 262 2.50 18.71 0.49
N VAL A 263 2.03 19.03 1.70
CA VAL A 263 0.68 19.50 1.99
C VAL A 263 0.60 21.02 1.79
N GLY A 264 0.95 21.52 0.61
CA GLY A 264 1.00 22.96 0.36
C GLY A 264 1.64 23.36 -0.96
N ALA A 265 2.53 22.51 -1.49
CA ALA A 265 2.94 22.61 -2.88
C ALA A 265 1.71 22.35 -3.77
N ASP A 266 1.29 23.37 -4.52
CA ASP A 266 0.46 23.16 -5.70
C ASP A 266 1.20 22.17 -6.63
N PRO A 267 0.47 21.28 -7.32
CA PRO A 267 1.08 20.36 -8.28
C PRO A 267 1.80 21.07 -9.42
#